data_AF-X1P488-F1
#
_entry.id   AF-X1P488-F1
#
_cell.length_a   1.000
_cell.length_b   1.000
_cell.length_c   1.000
_cell.angle_alpha   90.00
_cell.angle_beta   90.00
_cell.angle_gamma   90.00
#
_symmetry.space_group_name_H-M   'P 1'
#
loop_
_entity.id
_entity.type
_entity.pdbx_description
1 polymer ?
#
loop_
_entity_poly.entity_id
_entity_poly.type
_entity_poly.pdbx_seq_one_letter_code
_entity_poly.pdbx_strand_id
1 'polypeptide(L)'
;MSGKLVLAYSGGLDTSVAIKWLAQEYGLDVVALTVDVGNERDFSTIRQKALDVGAVKALVVDAKALFVNHFIFPALQADAIYEG
;
A
#
# COMPACT_ATOMS: atom_id res chain seq x y z
N MET A 1 3.72 -24.49 -7.75
CA MET A 1 3.17 -23.55 -6.76
C MET A 1 3.10 -22.18 -7.41
N SER A 2 1.97 -21.48 -7.31
CA SER A 2 1.87 -20.06 -7.67
C SER A 2 2.80 -19.26 -6.76
N GLY A 3 3.62 -18.37 -7.32
CA GLY A 3 4.46 -17.46 -6.53
C GLY A 3 3.60 -16.42 -5.83
N LYS A 4 3.96 -16.01 -4.61
CA LYS A 4 3.27 -14.94 -3.89
C LYS A 4 4.05 -13.64 -4.00
N LEU A 5 3.33 -12.54 -4.23
CA LEU A 5 3.87 -11.19 -4.26
C LEU A 5 3.05 -10.27 -3.36
N VAL A 6 3.73 -9.41 -2.60
CA VAL A 6 3.10 -8.33 -1.86
C VAL A 6 3.20 -7.04 -2.70
N LEU A 7 2.06 -6.46 -3.04
CA LEU A 7 1.97 -5.20 -3.77
C LEU A 7 1.67 -4.06 -2.81
N ALA A 8 2.51 -3.02 -2.81
CA ALA A 8 2.16 -1.74 -2.21
C ALA A 8 0.99 -1.13 -2.97
N TYR A 9 -0.18 -1.07 -2.33
CA TYR A 9 -1.44 -0.76 -2.99
C TYR A 9 -2.03 0.55 -2.47
N SER A 10 -2.20 1.53 -3.36
CA SER A 10 -2.73 2.86 -3.02
C SER A 10 -4.24 2.99 -3.22
N GLY A 11 -4.89 2.04 -3.90
CA GLY A 11 -6.28 2.18 -4.33
C GLY A 11 -6.46 2.89 -5.68
N GLY A 12 -5.38 3.46 -6.24
CA GLY A 12 -5.38 4.13 -7.54
C GLY A 12 -5.65 3.20 -8.72
N LEU A 13 -5.89 3.77 -9.90
CA LEU A 13 -6.14 3.02 -11.14
C LEU A 13 -4.96 2.09 -11.46
N ASP A 14 -3.75 2.64 -11.52
CA ASP A 14 -2.55 1.93 -11.94
C ASP A 14 -2.28 0.70 -11.06
N THR A 15 -2.30 0.88 -9.74
CA THR A 15 -2.09 -0.23 -8.79
C THR A 15 -3.24 -1.24 -8.80
N SER A 16 -4.45 -0.85 -9.21
CA SER A 16 -5.60 -1.76 -9.34
C SER A 16 -5.47 -2.63 -10.59
N VAL A 17 -5.05 -2.03 -11.71
CA VAL A 17 -4.74 -2.76 -12.95
C VAL A 17 -3.57 -3.72 -12.72
N ALA A 18 -2.55 -3.27 -11.97
CA ALA A 18 -1.37 -4.09 -11.66
C ALA A 18 -1.72 -5.40 -10.95
N ILE A 19 -2.70 -5.43 -10.04
CA ILE A 19 -3.13 -6.67 -9.36
C ILE A 19 -3.56 -7.71 -10.38
N LYS A 20 -4.43 -7.32 -11.32
CA LYS A 20 -4.96 -8.22 -12.33
C LYS A 20 -3.89 -8.63 -13.34
N TRP A 21 -3.06 -7.69 -13.76
CA TRP A 21 -1.97 -7.93 -14.70
C TRP A 21 -0.93 -8.92 -14.13
N LEU A 22 -0.49 -8.73 -12.88
CA LEU A 22 0.47 -9.62 -12.21
C LEU A 22 -0.08 -11.04 -12.05
N ALA A 23 -1.37 -11.16 -11.73
CA ALA A 23 -2.03 -12.47 -11.64
C ALA A 23 -2.13 -13.17 -13.00
N GLN A 24 -2.45 -12.42 -14.09
CA GLN A 24 -2.66 -13.00 -15.42
C GLN A 24 -1.36 -13.31 -16.16
N GLU A 25 -0.42 -12.38 -16.20
CA GLU A 25 0.80 -12.53 -16.99
C GLU A 25 1.84 -13.42 -16.30
N TYR A 26 1.89 -13.39 -14.97
CA TYR A 26 2.90 -14.12 -14.19
C TYR A 26 2.34 -15.25 -13.35
N GLY A 27 1.01 -15.44 -13.31
CA GLY A 27 0.38 -16.49 -12.51
C GLY A 27 0.68 -16.34 -11.01
N LEU A 28 0.79 -15.10 -10.51
CA LEU A 28 1.14 -14.80 -9.13
C LEU A 28 -0.08 -14.55 -8.25
N ASP A 29 -0.01 -15.05 -7.02
CA ASP A 29 -0.94 -14.73 -5.95
C ASP A 29 -0.58 -13.35 -5.36
N VAL A 30 -1.36 -12.32 -5.73
CA VAL A 30 -1.10 -10.94 -5.29
C VAL A 30 -1.77 -10.66 -3.95
N VAL A 31 -0.96 -10.28 -2.96
CA VAL A 31 -1.39 -9.75 -1.66
C VAL A 31 -1.28 -8.22 -1.70
N ALA A 32 -2.39 -7.51 -1.64
CA ALA A 32 -2.41 -6.05 -1.58
C ALA A 32 -2.14 -5.58 -0.14
N LEU A 33 -1.17 -4.68 0.02
CA LEU A 33 -0.84 -4.04 1.29
C LEU A 33 -0.98 -2.52 1.15
N THR A 34 -1.93 -1.96 1.89
CA THR A 34 -2.09 -0.52 2.05
C THR A 34 -1.60 -0.11 3.43
N VAL A 35 -0.80 0.95 3.50
CA VAL A 35 -0.28 1.50 4.76
C VAL A 35 -0.93 2.86 4.97
N ASP A 36 -1.70 2.98 6.05
CA ASP A 36 -2.32 4.24 6.45
C ASP A 36 -1.29 5.08 7.21
N VAL A 37 -0.86 6.17 6.56
CA VAL A 37 0.00 7.20 7.16
C VAL A 37 -0.76 8.51 7.40
N GLY A 38 -2.10 8.45 7.40
CA GLY A 38 -3.00 9.61 7.53
C GLY A 38 -3.43 10.20 6.19
N ASN A 39 -3.29 9.46 5.08
CA ASN A 39 -3.41 9.97 3.71
C ASN A 39 -4.79 9.79 3.07
N GLU A 40 -5.70 9.03 3.68
CA GLU A 40 -6.99 8.70 3.06
C GLU A 40 -8.11 8.63 4.10
N ARG A 41 -9.37 8.79 3.64
CA ARG A 41 -10.55 8.81 4.52
C ARG A 41 -11.25 7.47 4.64
N ASP A 42 -11.18 6.63 3.61
CA ASP A 42 -11.88 5.34 3.58
C ASP A 42 -11.02 4.20 3.04
N PHE A 43 -10.29 3.57 3.96
CA PHE A 43 -9.50 2.38 3.66
C PHE A 43 -10.34 1.11 3.46
N SER A 44 -11.61 1.11 3.89
CA SER A 44 -12.48 -0.06 3.72
C SER A 44 -12.82 -0.26 2.25
N THR A 45 -13.13 0.83 1.55
CA THR A 45 -13.37 0.84 0.10
C THR A 45 -12.12 0.44 -0.68
N ILE A 46 -10.93 0.95 -0.29
CA ILE A 46 -9.66 0.56 -0.92
C ILE A 46 -9.41 -0.94 -0.77
N ARG A 47 -9.57 -1.46 0.45
CA ARG A 47 -9.41 -2.88 0.72
C ARG A 47 -10.35 -3.73 -0.11
N GLN A 48 -11.62 -3.34 -0.18
CA GLN A 48 -12.63 -4.09 -0.94
C GLN A 48 -12.30 -4.07 -2.44
N LYS A 49 -11.95 -2.89 -2.98
CA LYS A 49 -11.53 -2.74 -4.37
C LYS A 49 -10.37 -3.66 -4.73
N ALA A 50 -9.37 -3.82 -3.87
CA ALA A 50 -8.24 -4.73 -4.10
C ALA A 50 -8.68 -6.20 -4.27
N LEU A 51 -9.63 -6.63 -3.44
CA LEU A 51 -10.20 -7.98 -3.51
C LEU A 51 -11.02 -8.16 -4.80
N ASP A 52 -11.84 -7.17 -5.13
CA ASP A 52 -12.70 -7.19 -6.31
C ASP A 52 -11.90 -7.27 -7.62
N VAL A 53 -10.70 -6.65 -7.66
CA VAL A 53 -9.80 -6.72 -8.84
C VAL A 53 -8.95 -7.99 -8.90
N GLY A 54 -8.98 -8.83 -7.86
CA GLY A 54 -8.38 -10.17 -7.88
C GLY A 54 -7.22 -10.41 -6.90
N ALA A 55 -7.00 -9.55 -5.91
CA ALA A 55 -6.03 -9.86 -4.86
C ALA A 55 -6.49 -11.05 -4.01
N VAL A 56 -5.59 -11.97 -3.70
CA VAL A 56 -5.90 -13.13 -2.84
C VAL A 56 -6.06 -12.73 -1.36
N LYS A 57 -5.52 -11.56 -0.99
CA LYS A 57 -5.63 -10.96 0.33
C LYS A 57 -5.39 -9.46 0.23
N ALA A 58 -6.14 -8.68 1.01
CA ALA A 58 -5.95 -7.24 1.12
C ALA A 58 -5.83 -6.84 2.60
N LEU A 59 -4.75 -6.14 2.93
CA LEU A 59 -4.40 -5.69 4.28
C LEU A 59 -4.29 -4.18 4.31
N VAL A 60 -4.81 -3.60 5.39
CA VAL A 60 -4.61 -2.18 5.74
C VAL A 60 -3.88 -2.15 7.07
N VAL A 61 -2.76 -1.45 7.13
CA VAL A 61 -1.95 -1.30 8.34
C VAL A 61 -2.00 0.16 8.78
N ASP A 62 -2.48 0.41 10.00
CA ASP A 62 -2.34 1.74 10.62
C ASP A 62 -0.89 1.95 11.04
N ALA A 63 -0.21 2.87 10.37
CA ALA A 63 1.18 3.22 10.63
C ALA A 63 1.36 4.69 11.02
N LYS A 64 0.28 5.42 11.38
CA LYS A 64 0.36 6.84 11.70
C LYS A 64 1.35 7.13 12.84
N ALA A 65 1.24 6.39 13.94
CA ALA A 65 2.15 6.55 15.08
C ALA A 65 3.60 6.18 14.72
N LEU A 66 3.78 5.13 13.92
CA LEU A 66 5.10 4.70 13.45
C LEU A 66 5.73 5.77 12.54
N PHE A 67 4.95 6.33 11.62
CA PHE A 67 5.38 7.39 10.71
C PHE A 67 5.79 8.65 11.47
N VAL A 68 4.99 9.09 12.44
CA VAL A 68 5.32 10.25 13.29
C VAL A 68 6.61 10.01 14.07
N ASN A 69 6.67 8.91 14.83
CA ASN A 69 7.76 8.69 15.80
C ASN A 69 9.11 8.38 15.14
N HIS A 70 9.11 7.72 13.98
CA HIS A 70 10.34 7.20 13.36
C HIS A 70 10.72 7.87 12.05
N PHE A 71 9.89 8.75 11.50
CA PHE A 71 10.20 9.47 10.25
C PHE A 71 10.03 10.98 10.41
N ILE A 72 8.87 11.44 10.89
CA ILE A 72 8.59 12.89 11.04
C ILE A 72 9.48 13.51 12.13
N PHE A 73 9.47 12.96 13.35
CA PHE A 73 10.30 13.52 14.42
C PHE A 73 11.80 13.48 14.13
N PRO A 74 12.37 12.39 13.59
CA PRO A 74 13.78 12.39 13.19
C PRO A 74 14.12 13.43 12.11
N ALA A 75 13.26 13.61 11.10
CA ALA A 75 13.45 14.63 10.07
C ALA A 75 13.41 16.04 10.67
N LEU A 76 12.47 16.29 11.59
CA LEU A 76 12.36 17.57 12.30
C LEU A 76 13.58 17.82 13.21
N GLN A 77 14.03 16.82 13.95
CA GLN A 77 15.22 16.91 14.82
C GLN A 77 16.50 17.21 14.04
N ALA A 78 16.58 16.74 12.80
CA ALA A 78 17.70 16.99 11.90
C ALA A 78 17.60 18.34 11.16
N ASP A 79 16.52 19.10 11.39
CA ASP A 79 16.18 20.31 10.61
C ASP A 79 16.24 20.02 9.09
N ALA A 80 15.69 18.87 8.69
CA ALA A 80 15.83 18.35 7.34
C ALA A 80 15.02 19.19 6.35
N ILE A 81 15.72 19.95 5.52
CA ILE A 81 15.14 20.77 4.44
C ILE A 81 15.82 20.37 3.13
N TYR A 82 15.03 19.93 2.16
CA TYR A 82 15.51 19.63 0.83
C TYR A 82 15.50 20.92 0.00
N GLU A 83 16.65 21.30 -0.56
CA GLU A 83 16.85 22.51 -1.37
C GLU A 83 16.69 23.87 -0.63
N GLY A 84 16.72 23.85 0.70
CA GLY A 84 16.72 25.05 1.56
C GLY A 84 15.37 25.74 1.68
#